data_AF-A0A7V5GV62-F1
#
_entry.id   AF-A0A7V5GV62-F1
#
_cell.length_a   1.000
_cell.length_b   1.000
_cell.length_c   1.000
_cell.angle_alpha   90.00
_cell.angle_beta   90.00
_cell.angle_gamma   90.00
#
_symmetry.space_group_name_H-M   'P 1'
#
loop_
_entity.id
_entity.type
_entity.pdbx_description
1 polymer ?
#
loop_
_entity_poly.entity_id
_entity_poly.type
_entity_poly.pdbx_seq_one_letter_code
_entity_poly.pdbx_strand_id
1 'polypeptide(L)'
;IYGMTGGQYSPTTPVGARAATSPWGNIDIPFNVSELVKGAGATYVARGHVGSGVQLERLIRGGLTHKGFSVIEVLSNCHTQYGRRNRIPDAIDLIEHISKSTVSVRQAEKMSPEELKDKYAVGLLHQDTERTEYCDDYNKVIEHAQLER
;
A
#
# COMPACT_ATOMS: atom_id res chain seq x y z
N ILE A 1 -4.85 -2.76 11.18
CA ILE A 1 -5.06 -3.54 12.43
C ILE A 1 -4.28 -4.86 12.33
N TYR A 2 -3.81 -5.42 13.46
CA TYR A 2 -3.24 -6.76 13.51
C TYR A 2 -4.34 -7.81 13.71
N GLY A 3 -4.86 -8.35 12.61
CA GLY A 3 -6.04 -9.23 12.63
C GLY A 3 -5.81 -10.55 13.36
N MET A 4 -4.66 -11.20 13.15
CA MET A 4 -4.36 -12.54 13.67
C MET A 4 -4.09 -12.57 15.18
N THR A 5 -3.61 -11.47 15.76
CA THR A 5 -3.24 -11.37 17.19
C THR A 5 -4.37 -10.83 18.06
N GLY A 6 -5.60 -10.74 17.53
CA GLY A 6 -6.77 -10.30 18.29
C GLY A 6 -7.21 -8.85 18.05
N GLY A 7 -6.59 -8.15 17.09
CA GLY A 7 -7.05 -6.85 16.63
C GLY A 7 -6.40 -5.65 17.31
N GLN A 8 -5.11 -5.70 17.66
CA GLN A 8 -4.34 -4.52 18.09
C GLN A 8 -4.23 -3.51 16.95
N TYR A 9 -4.05 -2.23 17.26
CA TYR A 9 -3.81 -1.23 16.21
C TYR A 9 -2.48 -1.52 15.49
N SER A 10 -2.39 -1.13 14.22
CA SER A 10 -1.17 -1.23 13.41
C SER A 10 -0.69 0.19 13.04
N PRO A 11 0.52 0.34 12.48
CA PRO A 11 1.04 1.65 12.10
C PRO A 11 0.27 2.40 10.99
N THR A 12 -0.72 1.74 10.38
CA THR A 12 -1.64 2.28 9.37
C THR A 12 -3.09 2.41 9.88
N THR A 13 -3.34 2.12 11.17
CA THR A 13 -4.67 2.30 11.75
C THR A 13 -5.00 3.80 11.80
N PRO A 14 -6.14 4.26 11.26
CA PRO A 14 -6.50 5.68 11.28
C PRO A 14 -6.61 6.26 12.69
N VAL A 15 -6.30 7.55 12.85
CA VAL A 15 -6.55 8.28 14.09
C VAL A 15 -8.04 8.21 14.43
N GLY A 16 -8.35 7.99 15.72
CA GLY A 16 -9.71 7.84 16.23
C GLY A 16 -10.32 6.44 16.03
N ALA A 17 -9.74 5.59 15.17
CA ALA A 17 -10.23 4.23 14.98
C ALA A 17 -9.99 3.37 16.23
N ARG A 18 -10.96 2.52 16.58
CA ARG A 18 -10.89 1.63 17.74
C ARG A 18 -10.19 0.32 17.41
N ALA A 19 -9.31 -0.13 18.31
CA ALA A 19 -8.67 -1.44 18.26
C ALA A 19 -8.66 -2.09 19.65
N ALA A 20 -8.20 -3.34 19.76
CA ALA A 20 -8.16 -4.07 21.04
C ALA A 20 -7.30 -3.36 22.11
N THR A 21 -6.16 -2.79 21.71
CA THR A 21 -5.24 -2.03 22.57
C THR A 21 -5.48 -0.51 22.54
N SER A 22 -6.44 -0.04 21.74
CA SER A 22 -6.87 1.36 21.68
C SER A 22 -8.40 1.46 21.67
N PRO A 23 -9.09 1.04 22.75
CA PRO A 23 -10.54 0.93 22.78
C PRO A 23 -11.25 2.28 22.72
N TRP A 24 -10.56 3.37 23.08
CA TRP A 24 -11.07 4.75 23.02
C TRP A 24 -10.64 5.51 21.77
N GLY A 25 -9.94 4.85 20.84
CA GLY A 25 -9.44 5.45 19.60
C GLY A 25 -7.92 5.47 19.56
N ASN A 26 -7.36 5.28 18.36
CA ASN A 26 -5.93 5.40 18.10
C ASN A 26 -5.52 6.89 18.09
N ILE A 27 -4.40 7.20 18.73
CA ILE A 27 -3.81 8.55 18.71
C ILE A 27 -2.59 8.64 17.79
N ASP A 28 -2.01 7.51 17.42
CA ASP A 28 -0.79 7.47 16.61
C ASP A 28 -1.09 7.93 15.19
N ILE A 29 -0.24 8.83 14.67
CA ILE A 29 -0.34 9.31 13.30
C ILE A 29 0.03 8.16 12.37
N PRO A 30 -0.87 7.71 11.48
CA PRO A 30 -0.56 6.63 10.56
C PRO A 30 0.46 7.11 9.52
N PHE A 31 1.43 6.27 9.17
CA PHE A 31 2.37 6.60 8.09
C PHE A 31 1.82 6.17 6.72
N ASN A 32 2.25 6.88 5.67
CA ASN A 32 1.91 6.55 4.30
C ASN A 32 2.89 5.51 3.75
N VAL A 33 2.42 4.28 3.55
CA VAL A 33 3.25 3.16 3.07
C VAL A 33 3.87 3.46 1.72
N SER A 34 3.13 4.07 0.78
CA SER A 34 3.63 4.34 -0.58
C SER A 34 4.78 5.34 -0.57
N GLU A 35 4.67 6.41 0.21
CA GLU A 35 5.75 7.39 0.35
C GLU A 35 6.94 6.81 1.11
N LEU A 36 6.71 5.99 2.14
CA LEU A 36 7.77 5.32 2.88
C LEU A 36 8.62 4.43 1.96
N VAL A 37 7.99 3.56 1.18
CA VAL A 37 8.74 2.63 0.32
C VAL A 37 9.38 3.32 -0.88
N LYS A 38 8.75 4.39 -1.38
CA LYS A 38 9.35 5.26 -2.40
C LYS A 38 10.61 5.94 -1.85
N GLY A 39 10.53 6.52 -0.65
CA GLY A 39 11.69 7.11 0.05
C GLY A 39 12.78 6.09 0.38
N ALA A 40 12.41 4.82 0.61
CA ALA A 40 13.35 3.71 0.79
C ALA A 40 13.98 3.21 -0.53
N GLY A 41 13.57 3.74 -1.68
CA GLY A 41 14.18 3.45 -2.98
C GLY A 41 13.51 2.32 -3.78
N ALA A 42 12.26 1.95 -3.47
CA ALA A 42 11.49 1.07 -4.34
C ALA A 42 11.27 1.74 -5.71
N THR A 43 11.55 1.01 -6.79
CA THR A 43 11.46 1.53 -8.17
C THR A 43 10.13 1.20 -8.84
N TYR A 44 9.24 0.46 -8.17
CA TYR A 44 7.84 0.31 -8.57
C TYR A 44 6.98 0.36 -7.32
N VAL A 45 6.08 1.34 -7.26
CA VAL A 45 5.14 1.50 -6.15
C VAL A 45 3.74 1.66 -6.71
N ALA A 46 2.83 0.78 -6.27
CA ALA A 46 1.43 0.82 -6.65
C ALA A 46 0.54 0.67 -5.41
N ARG A 47 -0.70 1.17 -5.51
CA ARG A 47 -1.74 0.96 -4.50
C ARG A 47 -3.03 0.50 -5.15
N GLY A 48 -3.67 -0.52 -4.57
CA GLY A 48 -4.97 -1.02 -4.98
C GLY A 48 -5.86 -1.32 -3.78
N HIS A 49 -7.05 -1.84 -4.04
CA HIS A 49 -7.97 -2.30 -2.99
C HIS A 49 -8.72 -3.56 -3.43
N VAL A 50 -9.15 -4.36 -2.45
CA VAL A 50 -9.82 -5.66 -2.69
C VAL A 50 -11.15 -5.57 -3.45
N GLY A 51 -11.77 -4.38 -3.48
CA GLY A 51 -12.99 -4.14 -4.27
C GLY A 51 -12.76 -3.98 -5.77
N SER A 52 -11.50 -3.86 -6.22
CA SER A 52 -11.13 -3.65 -7.64
C SER A 52 -10.16 -4.74 -8.12
N GLY A 53 -10.66 -5.96 -8.22
CA GLY A 53 -9.85 -7.13 -8.57
C GLY A 53 -9.11 -7.03 -9.90
N VAL A 54 -9.77 -6.49 -10.95
CA VAL A 54 -9.17 -6.32 -12.28
C VAL A 54 -8.01 -5.30 -12.26
N GLN A 55 -8.15 -4.21 -11.52
CA GLN A 55 -7.06 -3.25 -11.35
C GLN A 55 -5.91 -3.90 -10.59
N LEU A 56 -6.21 -4.61 -9.50
CA LEU A 56 -5.20 -5.25 -8.68
C LEU A 56 -4.40 -6.30 -9.46
N GLU A 57 -5.06 -7.11 -10.30
CA GLU A 57 -4.38 -8.05 -11.20
C GLU A 57 -3.37 -7.33 -12.11
N ARG A 58 -3.77 -6.20 -12.71
CA ARG A 58 -2.89 -5.41 -13.60
C ARG A 58 -1.69 -4.82 -12.85
N LEU A 59 -1.90 -4.32 -11.63
CA LEU A 59 -0.82 -3.76 -10.80
C LEU A 59 0.16 -4.86 -10.38
N ILE A 60 -0.35 -6.05 -9.98
CA ILE A 60 0.49 -7.21 -9.63
C ILE A 60 1.30 -7.67 -10.84
N ARG A 61 0.65 -7.81 -12.01
CA ARG A 61 1.34 -8.16 -13.25
C ARG A 61 2.44 -7.16 -13.58
N GLY A 62 2.16 -5.85 -13.49
CA GLY A 62 3.13 -4.79 -13.71
C GLY A 62 4.35 -4.90 -12.78
N GLY A 63 4.11 -5.08 -11.48
CA GLY A 63 5.17 -5.23 -10.48
C GLY A 63 6.02 -6.50 -10.66
N LEU A 64 5.43 -7.60 -11.12
CA LEU A 64 6.16 -8.84 -11.44
C LEU A 64 7.04 -8.71 -12.69
N THR A 65 6.61 -7.91 -13.67
CA THR A 65 7.38 -7.66 -14.90
C THR A 65 8.40 -6.55 -14.78
N HIS A 66 8.31 -5.75 -13.70
CA HIS A 66 9.20 -4.63 -13.47
C HIS A 66 10.62 -5.10 -13.12
N LYS A 67 11.64 -4.47 -13.69
CA LYS A 67 13.05 -4.72 -13.40
C LYS A 67 13.48 -3.86 -12.21
N GLY A 68 13.30 -4.39 -11.01
CA GLY A 68 13.64 -3.68 -9.77
C GLY A 68 12.77 -4.12 -8.59
N PHE A 69 12.91 -3.43 -7.46
CA PHE A 69 12.12 -3.74 -6.27
C PHE A 69 10.72 -3.12 -6.37
N SER A 70 9.71 -4.01 -6.37
CA SER A 70 8.30 -3.66 -6.51
C SER A 70 7.53 -3.79 -5.20
N VAL A 71 6.77 -2.76 -4.83
CA VAL A 71 5.83 -2.77 -3.70
C VAL A 71 4.42 -2.45 -4.20
N ILE A 72 3.46 -3.31 -3.87
CA ILE A 72 2.04 -3.10 -4.16
C ILE A 72 1.29 -3.10 -2.82
N GLU A 73 0.82 -1.93 -2.39
CA GLU A 73 -0.01 -1.78 -1.22
C GLU A 73 -1.46 -2.12 -1.54
N VAL A 74 -2.08 -3.01 -0.76
CA VAL A 74 -3.48 -3.42 -0.97
C VAL A 74 -4.31 -3.06 0.24
N LEU A 75 -5.27 -2.16 0.04
CA LEU A 75 -6.30 -1.86 1.04
C LEU A 75 -7.28 -3.04 1.12
N SER A 76 -7.27 -3.72 2.25
CA SER A 76 -8.05 -4.94 2.48
C SER A 76 -8.97 -4.81 3.68
N ASN A 77 -10.12 -5.50 3.64
CA ASN A 77 -11.10 -5.49 4.71
C ASN A 77 -10.72 -6.49 5.83
N CYS A 78 -10.86 -6.07 7.08
CA CYS A 78 -10.82 -6.94 8.25
C CYS A 78 -12.10 -6.73 9.06
N HIS A 79 -13.20 -7.23 8.54
CA HIS A 79 -14.54 -6.99 9.12
C HIS A 79 -14.67 -7.58 10.54
N THR A 80 -13.99 -8.70 10.81
CA THR A 80 -14.01 -9.37 12.12
C THR A 80 -13.37 -8.54 13.24
N GLN A 81 -12.19 -7.96 13.03
CA GLN A 81 -11.48 -7.22 14.08
C GLN A 81 -11.63 -5.70 13.96
N TYR A 82 -11.44 -5.14 12.77
CA TYR A 82 -11.57 -3.70 12.54
C TYR A 82 -13.04 -3.30 12.39
N GLY A 83 -13.76 -3.97 11.49
CA GLY A 83 -15.16 -3.65 11.16
C GLY A 83 -16.08 -3.67 12.38
N ARG A 84 -16.08 -4.76 13.15
CA ARG A 84 -16.86 -4.89 14.39
C ARG A 84 -16.62 -3.77 15.41
N ARG A 85 -15.35 -3.33 15.58
CA ARG A 85 -14.99 -2.28 16.55
C ARG A 85 -15.30 -0.87 16.06
N ASN A 86 -15.37 -0.68 14.74
CA ASN A 86 -15.55 0.61 14.07
C ASN A 86 -16.94 0.74 13.41
N ARG A 87 -17.93 -0.05 13.87
CA ARG A 87 -19.35 0.03 13.45
C ARG A 87 -19.59 -0.28 11.96
N ILE A 88 -18.75 -1.10 11.34
CA ILE A 88 -18.92 -1.64 9.97
C ILE A 88 -18.62 -3.14 9.98
N PRO A 89 -19.43 -3.97 10.66
CA PRO A 89 -19.12 -5.39 10.88
C PRO A 89 -19.32 -6.27 9.65
N ASP A 90 -20.11 -5.83 8.67
CA ASP A 90 -20.36 -6.56 7.44
C ASP A 90 -19.15 -6.47 6.49
N ALA A 91 -18.88 -7.58 5.81
CA ALA A 91 -17.72 -7.69 4.94
C ALA A 91 -17.85 -6.84 3.67
N ILE A 92 -19.04 -6.79 3.08
CA ILE A 92 -19.32 -6.06 1.83
C ILE A 92 -19.36 -4.56 2.12
N ASP A 93 -20.05 -4.15 3.19
CA ASP A 93 -20.10 -2.74 3.60
C ASP A 93 -18.69 -2.16 3.81
N LEU A 94 -17.78 -2.94 4.41
CA LEU A 94 -16.40 -2.51 4.63
C LEU A 94 -15.61 -2.42 3.32
N ILE A 95 -15.84 -3.32 2.36
CA ILE A 95 -15.22 -3.25 1.02
C ILE A 95 -15.73 -2.03 0.26
N GLU A 96 -17.03 -1.74 0.33
CA GLU A 96 -17.61 -0.52 -0.25
C GLU A 96 -17.05 0.74 0.39
N HIS A 97 -16.91 0.75 1.72
CA HIS A 97 -16.30 1.85 2.44
C HIS A 97 -14.87 2.10 1.96
N ILE A 98 -14.05 1.05 1.84
CA ILE A 98 -12.69 1.16 1.28
C ILE A 98 -12.76 1.74 -0.13
N SER A 99 -13.64 1.22 -0.99
CA SER A 99 -13.76 1.69 -2.38
C SER A 99 -14.15 3.16 -2.47
N LYS A 100 -15.11 3.62 -1.65
CA LYS A 100 -15.52 5.03 -1.53
C LYS A 100 -14.41 5.93 -0.97
N SER A 101 -13.44 5.35 -0.25
CA SER A 101 -12.28 6.05 0.32
C SER A 101 -11.11 6.17 -0.66
N THR A 102 -11.27 5.70 -1.91
CA THR A 102 -10.20 5.68 -2.91
C THR A 102 -10.56 6.51 -4.13
N VAL A 103 -9.54 7.03 -4.80
CA VAL A 103 -9.64 7.74 -6.09
C VAL A 103 -8.51 7.28 -7.00
N SER A 104 -8.72 7.24 -8.32
CA SER A 104 -7.61 6.89 -9.22
C SER A 104 -6.52 7.96 -9.21
N VAL A 105 -5.26 7.59 -9.47
CA VAL A 105 -4.15 8.55 -9.58
C VAL A 105 -4.46 9.70 -10.54
N ARG A 106 -5.06 9.39 -11.70
CA ARG A 106 -5.48 10.40 -12.70
C ARG A 106 -6.56 11.37 -12.20
N GLN A 107 -7.41 10.92 -11.27
CA GLN A 107 -8.39 11.80 -10.63
C GLN A 107 -7.71 12.63 -9.54
N ALA A 108 -6.83 12.01 -8.76
CA ALA A 108 -6.10 12.68 -7.69
C ALA A 108 -5.27 13.87 -8.21
N GLU A 109 -4.63 13.74 -9.37
CA GLU A 109 -3.88 14.82 -10.03
C GLU A 109 -4.71 16.08 -10.33
N LYS A 110 -6.05 15.95 -10.40
CA LYS A 110 -6.97 17.04 -10.73
C LYS A 110 -7.72 17.59 -9.52
N MET A 111 -7.57 16.96 -8.36
CA MET A 111 -8.26 17.33 -7.13
C MET A 111 -7.40 18.30 -6.33
N SER A 112 -8.07 19.19 -5.59
CA SER A 112 -7.42 20.04 -4.60
C SER A 112 -6.90 19.22 -3.41
N PRO A 113 -5.90 19.73 -2.67
CA PRO A 113 -5.43 19.09 -1.44
C PRO A 113 -6.56 18.83 -0.42
N GLU A 114 -7.54 19.72 -0.34
CA GLU A 114 -8.70 19.60 0.54
C GLU A 114 -9.59 18.41 0.15
N GLU A 115 -9.83 18.21 -1.15
CA GLU A 115 -10.63 17.08 -1.65
C GLU A 115 -9.91 15.73 -1.47
N LEU A 116 -8.58 15.74 -1.40
CA LEU A 116 -7.75 14.55 -1.22
C LEU A 116 -7.54 14.13 0.23
N LYS A 117 -7.83 15.03 1.20
CA LYS A 117 -7.47 14.85 2.60
C LYS A 117 -7.89 13.50 3.21
N ASP A 118 -9.03 12.96 2.77
CA ASP A 118 -9.59 11.69 3.26
C ASP A 118 -9.66 10.61 2.17
N LYS A 119 -8.85 10.72 1.12
CA LYS A 119 -8.84 9.80 -0.02
C LYS A 119 -7.47 9.18 -0.24
N TYR A 120 -7.46 7.90 -0.60
CA TYR A 120 -6.26 7.19 -1.04
C TYR A 120 -6.20 7.13 -2.57
N ALA A 121 -5.11 7.64 -3.15
CA ALA A 121 -4.84 7.46 -4.58
C ALA A 121 -4.52 5.99 -4.89
N VAL A 122 -5.22 5.39 -5.86
CA VAL A 122 -5.04 4.00 -6.31
C VAL A 122 -4.63 3.93 -7.78
N GLY A 123 -3.72 3.04 -8.09
CA GLY A 123 -3.05 2.90 -9.39
C GLY A 123 -1.54 2.74 -9.23
N LEU A 124 -0.82 2.99 -10.33
CA LEU A 124 0.64 3.09 -10.34
C LEU A 124 1.03 4.47 -9.80
N LEU A 125 1.76 4.50 -8.68
CA LEU A 125 2.15 5.72 -7.97
C LEU A 125 3.57 6.16 -8.30
N HIS A 126 4.45 5.21 -8.57
CA HIS A 126 5.84 5.47 -8.94
C HIS A 126 6.37 4.31 -9.77
N GLN A 127 7.14 4.64 -10.81
CA GLN A 127 7.92 3.69 -11.58
C GLN A 127 9.22 4.37 -12.04
N ASP A 128 10.34 3.75 -11.73
CA ASP A 128 11.68 4.14 -12.16
C ASP A 128 12.29 2.99 -12.95
N THR A 129 12.56 3.23 -14.23
CA THR A 129 13.17 2.27 -15.16
C THR A 129 14.62 2.61 -15.50
N GLU A 130 15.17 3.68 -14.93
CA GLU A 130 16.53 4.14 -15.18
C GLU A 130 17.51 3.51 -14.18
N ARG A 131 17.06 3.22 -12.96
CA ARG A 131 17.87 2.57 -11.94
C ARG A 131 18.16 1.10 -12.30
N THR A 132 19.43 0.71 -12.22
CA THR A 132 19.85 -0.67 -12.45
C THR A 132 19.37 -1.61 -11.34
N GLU A 133 19.03 -2.84 -11.71
CA GLU A 133 18.60 -3.88 -10.78
C GLU A 133 19.81 -4.45 -10.01
N TYR A 134 19.60 -4.84 -8.75
CA TYR A 134 20.69 -5.25 -7.87
C TYR A 134 21.47 -6.46 -8.40
N CYS A 135 20.78 -7.48 -8.92
CA CYS A 135 21.44 -8.67 -9.46
C CYS A 135 22.24 -8.34 -10.72
N ASP A 136 21.73 -7.43 -11.56
CA ASP A 136 22.47 -6.96 -12.75
C ASP A 136 23.79 -6.27 -12.36
N ASP A 137 23.77 -5.40 -11.34
CA ASP A 137 24.99 -4.77 -10.82
C ASP A 137 25.90 -5.76 -10.09
N TYR A 138 25.33 -6.69 -9.34
CA TYR A 138 26.10 -7.72 -8.64
C TYR A 138 26.79 -8.69 -9.61
N ASN A 139 26.17 -9.00 -10.75
CA ASN A 139 26.78 -9.81 -11.80
C ASN A 139 28.06 -9.16 -12.36
N LYS A 140 28.08 -7.83 -12.52
CA LYS A 140 29.29 -7.10 -12.95
C LYS A 140 30.43 -7.27 -11.94
N VAL A 141 30.12 -7.31 -10.64
CA VAL A 141 31.10 -7.58 -9.58
C VAL A 141 31.64 -9.01 -9.71
N ILE A 142 30.78 -9.99 -9.97
CA ILE A 142 31.18 -11.39 -10.19
C ILE A 142 32.10 -11.50 -11.41
N GLU A 143 31.72 -10.88 -12.54
CA GLU A 143 32.52 -10.88 -13.77
C GLU A 143 33.90 -10.26 -13.54
N HIS A 144 33.96 -9.12 -12.86
CA HIS A 144 35.21 -8.48 -12.51
C HIS A 144 36.10 -9.40 -11.65
N ALA A 145 35.54 -10.04 -10.63
CA ALA A 145 36.27 -10.97 -9.77
C ALA A 145 36.76 -12.24 -10.50
N GLN A 146 36.10 -12.66 -11.58
CA GLN A 146 36.53 -13.80 -12.40
C GLN A 146 37.67 -13.44 -13.36
N LEU A 147 37.74 -12.19 -13.84
CA LEU A 147 38.82 -11.73 -14.72
C LEU A 147 40.16 -11.55 -14.00
N GLU A 148 40.13 -11.35 -12.67
CA GLU A 148 41.34 -11.23 -11.84
C GLU A 148 41.92 -12.58 -11.39
N ARG A 149 41.28 -13.70 -11.76
CA ARG A 149 41.77 -15.06 -11.50
C ARG A 149 42.53 -15.62 -12.70
#